data_AF-A0A0K2UTF1-F1
#
_entry.id   AF-A0A0K2UTF1-F1
#
_cell.length_a   1.000
_cell.length_b   1.000
_cell.length_c   1.000
_cell.angle_alpha   90.00
_cell.angle_beta   90.00
_cell.angle_gamma   90.00
#
_symmetry.space_group_name_H-M   'P 1'
#
loop_
_entity.id
_entity.type
_entity.pdbx_description
1 polymer ?
#
loop_
_entity_poly.entity_id
_entity_poly.type
_entity_poly.pdbx_seq_one_letter_code
_entity_poly.pdbx_strand_id
1 'polypeptide(L)'
;MPPTAKEEKKDVNRKRKTAAVATPTTGVSSATTVVPKSQKLTLYQDLSCREEKEALARSPSDDVIKFSGVCEDLRTLLRKIKDEKEGANRASEINEMKSQLAMHFLSMKKINRLDKIRLRRSREMTMSAKQRVDSFHLQLQNLKYEVMHLQKEITKCRQFRSKDQDISLVSIEEFYKDAPTSISNPEKTKNDEHAQRKARLEWEMEQRKNLAEKEKDLKLVRDNVEKLIREKQDKLLNLKPQLQAILEATKPVQEYLKMPYEEERVLLSTSKFLPAPLFVLFSQISAYRRASDKRLKIDIDGDCEEAKEYMFKQSSENSDSDYDDEINNADEDDKPEESNRKKGSSGKNGSSNSHQDKKENFFECHPLCVSLVINHGNDGVGIVFKYLLNLRIVLAKVTLNLSKESKVDVGEREVLHTSSLLAHLTCYDPGDSSPDPSSIYLLKKAGMEEIPDSVLEEHGLPYIWAQNLAGFDFPEALSDEHRSTQVDENVCISKVR
;
A
#
# COMPACT_ATOMS: atom_id res chain seq x y z
N MET A 1 4.94 18.82 -20.86
CA MET A 1 5.75 19.45 -21.91
C MET A 1 5.93 20.93 -21.61
N PRO A 2 7.14 21.35 -21.23
CA PRO A 2 7.69 22.66 -21.57
C PRO A 2 9.00 22.51 -22.39
N PRO A 3 9.37 23.49 -23.22
CA PRO A 3 10.39 23.29 -24.25
C PRO A 3 11.82 23.47 -23.73
N THR A 4 12.67 22.56 -24.21
CA THR A 4 14.13 22.55 -24.15
C THR A 4 14.74 23.72 -24.94
N ALA A 5 15.56 24.55 -24.30
CA ALA A 5 16.37 25.56 -24.98
C ALA A 5 17.81 25.05 -25.17
N LYS A 6 18.20 24.98 -26.44
CA LYS A 6 19.49 24.53 -26.96
C LYS A 6 20.63 25.48 -26.61
N GLU A 7 21.79 24.90 -26.34
CA GLU A 7 23.09 25.56 -26.34
C GLU A 7 23.46 26.04 -27.75
N GLU A 8 23.87 27.31 -27.88
CA GLU A 8 24.66 27.80 -29.02
C GLU A 8 25.94 28.47 -28.52
N LYS A 9 27.07 27.95 -29.00
CA LYS A 9 28.41 28.52 -28.84
C LYS A 9 28.60 29.71 -29.78
N LYS A 10 29.10 30.82 -29.27
CA LYS A 10 29.84 31.81 -30.07
C LYS A 10 31.09 32.29 -29.34
N ASP A 11 32.23 31.92 -29.92
CA ASP A 11 33.56 32.42 -29.62
C ASP A 11 33.65 33.93 -29.90
N VAL A 12 34.11 34.70 -28.91
CA VAL A 12 34.68 36.04 -29.15
C VAL A 12 35.99 36.15 -28.39
N ASN A 13 37.05 36.16 -29.17
CA ASN A 13 38.44 36.30 -28.78
C ASN A 13 38.73 37.75 -28.35
N ARG A 14 39.16 37.99 -27.09
CA ARG A 14 39.77 39.27 -26.71
C ARG A 14 40.89 39.08 -25.68
N LYS A 15 42.09 39.44 -26.15
CA LYS A 15 43.40 39.35 -25.49
C LYS A 15 43.43 40.03 -24.12
N ARG A 16 43.92 39.29 -23.11
CA ARG A 16 44.31 39.78 -21.78
C ARG A 16 45.61 40.60 -21.88
N LYS A 17 45.62 41.80 -21.29
CA LYS A 17 46.84 42.50 -20.84
C LYS A 17 46.76 42.64 -19.33
N THR A 18 47.70 42.00 -18.64
CA THR A 18 47.93 42.07 -17.19
C THR A 18 48.69 43.36 -16.86
N ALA A 19 48.17 44.15 -15.93
CA ALA A 19 48.88 45.28 -15.32
C ALA A 19 49.47 44.83 -13.98
N ALA A 20 50.79 44.99 -13.84
CA ALA A 20 51.54 44.72 -12.63
C ALA A 20 51.44 45.90 -11.66
N VAL A 21 51.36 45.55 -10.38
CA VAL A 21 51.37 46.41 -9.20
C VAL A 21 52.81 46.89 -8.94
N ALA A 22 52.98 48.18 -8.62
CA ALA A 22 54.23 48.72 -8.07
C ALA A 22 53.94 49.62 -6.86
N THR A 23 54.59 49.31 -5.76
CA THR A 23 54.66 50.05 -4.49
C THR A 23 55.61 51.25 -4.57
N PRO A 24 55.55 52.21 -3.61
CA PRO A 24 56.24 53.49 -3.70
C PRO A 24 57.66 53.44 -3.12
N THR A 25 58.58 54.18 -3.73
CA THR A 25 59.90 54.47 -3.16
C THR A 25 60.13 55.97 -3.12
N THR A 26 60.60 56.41 -1.97
CA THR A 26 61.02 57.75 -1.57
C THR A 26 62.14 58.35 -2.44
N GLY A 27 61.99 59.65 -2.71
CA GLY A 27 62.97 60.74 -2.91
C GLY A 27 64.40 60.47 -3.38
N VAL A 28 64.87 61.31 -4.30
CA VAL A 28 66.10 62.12 -4.19
C VAL A 28 66.08 63.21 -5.28
N SER A 29 66.50 64.41 -4.89
CA SER A 29 66.66 65.64 -5.67
C SER A 29 67.58 65.53 -6.88
N SER A 30 67.31 66.31 -7.92
CA SER A 30 68.36 66.94 -8.74
C SER A 30 67.87 68.24 -9.36
N ALA A 31 68.78 69.21 -9.41
CA ALA A 31 68.53 70.63 -9.60
C ALA A 31 68.86 71.10 -11.03
N THR A 32 68.17 72.19 -11.40
CA THR A 32 68.60 73.25 -12.34
C THR A 32 68.53 72.89 -13.83
N THR A 33 67.77 73.61 -14.65
CA THR A 33 68.22 74.90 -15.20
C THR A 33 67.04 75.77 -15.65
N VAL A 34 66.89 76.99 -15.11
CA VAL A 34 65.99 78.00 -15.69
C VAL A 34 66.66 79.38 -15.74
N VAL A 35 66.68 79.90 -16.97
CA VAL A 35 67.09 81.20 -17.52
C VAL A 35 66.38 82.39 -16.83
N PRO A 36 66.98 83.61 -16.77
CA PRO A 36 66.52 84.68 -15.90
C PRO A 36 65.23 85.36 -16.41
N LYS A 37 64.09 85.00 -15.81
CA LYS A 37 62.86 85.83 -15.76
C LYS A 37 62.46 86.23 -14.33
N SER A 38 63.37 86.06 -13.37
CA SER A 38 63.00 85.89 -11.95
C SER A 38 62.59 87.17 -11.22
N GLN A 39 63.18 88.35 -11.44
CA GLN A 39 63.01 89.46 -10.49
C GLN A 39 61.61 90.11 -10.49
N LYS A 40 60.92 90.20 -11.63
CA LYS A 40 59.54 90.73 -11.67
C LYS A 40 58.53 89.70 -11.18
N LEU A 41 58.72 88.42 -11.52
CA LEU A 41 57.82 87.34 -11.07
C LEU A 41 57.89 87.17 -9.55
N THR A 42 59.09 87.24 -8.96
CA THR A 42 59.26 87.17 -7.50
C THR A 42 58.61 88.35 -6.80
N LEU A 43 58.75 89.57 -7.31
CA LEU A 43 58.14 90.75 -6.69
C LEU A 43 56.61 90.69 -6.69
N TYR A 44 56.00 90.25 -7.79
CA TYR A 44 54.54 90.06 -7.86
C TYR A 44 54.06 88.96 -6.91
N GLN A 45 54.84 87.89 -6.76
CA GLN A 45 54.53 86.79 -5.86
C GLN A 45 54.67 87.19 -4.39
N ASP A 46 55.68 88.00 -4.07
CA ASP A 46 55.87 88.60 -2.74
C ASP A 46 54.75 89.60 -2.40
N LEU A 47 54.33 90.42 -3.38
CA LEU A 47 53.18 91.32 -3.24
C LEU A 47 51.88 90.54 -3.04
N SER A 48 51.65 89.47 -3.80
CA SER A 48 50.48 88.60 -3.61
C SER A 48 50.49 87.94 -2.24
N CYS A 49 51.64 87.45 -1.77
CA CYS A 49 51.78 86.86 -0.44
C CYS A 49 51.53 87.89 0.67
N ARG A 50 52.00 89.13 0.48
CA ARG A 50 51.76 90.23 1.41
C ARG A 50 50.28 90.62 1.46
N GLU A 51 49.62 90.71 0.31
CA GLU A 51 48.19 90.98 0.22
C GLU A 51 47.35 89.82 0.78
N GLU A 52 47.77 88.57 0.61
CA GLU A 52 47.14 87.42 1.26
C GLU A 52 47.26 87.47 2.78
N LYS A 53 48.43 87.84 3.32
CA LYS A 53 48.62 88.06 4.76
C LYS A 53 47.78 89.24 5.26
N GLU A 54 47.74 90.35 4.52
CA GLU A 54 46.92 91.52 4.85
C GLU A 54 45.42 91.18 4.84
N ALA A 55 44.97 90.39 3.85
CA ALA A 55 43.59 89.94 3.75
C ALA A 55 43.17 89.08 4.95
N LEU A 56 44.07 88.29 5.54
CA LEU A 56 43.79 87.46 6.70
C LEU A 56 43.80 88.23 8.02
N ALA A 57 44.72 89.19 8.14
CA ALA A 57 44.87 89.97 9.36
C ALA A 57 43.73 90.97 9.56
N ARG A 58 43.14 91.47 8.48
CA ARG A 58 42.04 92.45 8.51
C ARG A 58 40.69 91.74 8.64
N SER A 59 39.79 92.32 9.43
CA SER A 59 38.44 91.79 9.55
C SER A 59 37.59 92.14 8.30
N PRO A 60 36.70 91.25 7.83
CA PRO A 60 35.78 91.55 6.73
C PRO A 60 34.85 92.72 7.03
N SER A 61 34.36 92.82 8.27
CA SER A 61 33.44 93.87 8.70
C SER A 61 34.10 95.26 8.64
N ASP A 62 35.36 95.39 9.06
CA ASP A 62 36.08 96.66 9.01
C ASP A 62 36.37 97.10 7.57
N ASP A 63 36.60 96.16 6.66
CA ASP A 63 36.84 96.48 5.25
C ASP A 63 35.55 96.90 4.54
N VAL A 64 34.38 96.39 4.94
CA VAL A 64 33.08 96.89 4.47
C VAL A 64 32.86 98.34 4.93
N ILE A 65 33.16 98.66 6.19
CA ILE A 65 33.05 100.03 6.74
C ILE A 65 34.03 100.98 6.02
N LYS A 66 35.27 100.55 5.78
CA LYS A 66 36.25 101.33 5.03
C LYS A 66 35.86 101.50 3.56
N PHE A 67 35.26 100.50 2.94
CA PHE A 67 34.76 100.59 1.57
C PHE A 67 33.61 101.59 1.48
N SER A 68 32.64 101.53 2.39
CA SER A 68 31.54 102.51 2.41
C SER A 68 32.05 103.94 2.66
N GLY A 69 33.02 104.11 3.57
CA GLY A 69 33.67 105.41 3.80
C GLY A 69 34.37 105.95 2.56
N VAL A 70 35.18 105.12 1.87
CA VAL A 70 35.84 105.50 0.61
C VAL A 70 34.82 105.86 -0.49
N CYS A 71 33.68 105.17 -0.56
CA CYS A 71 32.61 105.51 -1.49
C CYS A 71 31.95 106.86 -1.16
N GLU A 72 31.79 107.18 0.12
CA GLU A 72 31.23 108.45 0.58
C GLU A 72 32.21 109.61 0.34
N ASP A 73 33.49 109.43 0.65
CA ASP A 73 34.57 110.35 0.31
C ASP A 73 34.64 110.61 -1.20
N LEU A 74 34.55 109.54 -2.01
CA LEU A 74 34.55 109.65 -3.47
C LEU A 74 33.34 110.41 -4.00
N ARG A 75 32.15 110.23 -3.42
CA ARG A 75 30.94 110.99 -3.76
C ARG A 75 31.05 112.46 -3.39
N THR A 76 31.59 112.79 -2.21
CA THR A 76 31.77 114.18 -1.78
C THR A 76 32.82 114.89 -2.62
N LEU A 77 33.92 114.20 -2.96
CA LEU A 77 34.99 114.72 -3.80
C LEU A 77 34.52 114.96 -5.24
N LEU A 78 33.74 114.04 -5.83
CA LEU A 78 33.13 114.22 -7.16
C LEU A 78 32.13 115.39 -7.18
N ARG A 79 31.37 115.59 -6.10
CA ARG A 79 30.47 116.74 -5.96
C ARG A 79 31.27 118.05 -5.94
N LYS A 80 32.32 118.12 -5.13
CA LYS A 80 33.24 119.28 -5.08
C LYS A 80 33.90 119.54 -6.44
N ILE A 81 34.35 118.51 -7.16
CA ILE A 81 34.93 118.67 -8.51
C ILE A 81 33.88 119.19 -9.51
N LYS A 82 32.62 118.81 -9.38
CA LYS A 82 31.53 119.34 -10.21
C LYS A 82 31.31 120.83 -9.93
N ASP A 83 31.21 121.20 -8.66
CA ASP A 83 30.96 122.58 -8.21
C ASP A 83 32.15 123.52 -8.57
N GLU A 84 33.40 123.06 -8.39
CA GLU A 84 34.63 123.79 -8.74
C GLU A 84 34.88 123.93 -10.24
N LYS A 85 34.21 123.12 -11.08
CA LYS A 85 34.29 123.21 -12.54
C LYS A 85 33.37 124.30 -13.11
N GLU A 86 32.36 124.74 -12.34
CA GLU A 86 31.46 125.86 -12.68
C GLU A 86 32.12 127.23 -12.37
N GLY A 87 33.15 127.26 -11.52
CA GLY A 87 33.98 128.43 -11.26
C GLY A 87 35.14 128.57 -12.26
N ALA A 88 35.26 129.72 -12.93
CA ALA A 88 36.39 129.98 -13.81
C ALA A 88 37.69 130.19 -12.98
N ASN A 89 38.73 129.40 -13.30
CA ASN A 89 40.15 129.58 -12.93
C ASN A 89 40.74 128.90 -11.66
N ARG A 90 40.49 127.60 -11.43
CA ARG A 90 41.13 126.77 -10.36
C ARG A 90 41.76 125.44 -10.86
N ALA A 91 42.60 125.49 -11.89
CA ALA A 91 43.18 124.28 -12.50
C ALA A 91 44.09 123.45 -11.56
N SER A 92 44.78 124.10 -10.61
CA SER A 92 45.67 123.43 -9.66
C SER A 92 44.90 122.60 -8.63
N GLU A 93 43.85 123.17 -8.03
CA GLU A 93 42.99 122.52 -7.04
C GLU A 93 42.20 121.35 -7.67
N ILE A 94 41.74 121.51 -8.91
CA ILE A 94 41.11 120.42 -9.67
C ILE A 94 42.07 119.25 -9.91
N ASN A 95 43.36 119.51 -10.15
CA ASN A 95 44.36 118.44 -10.34
C ASN A 95 44.72 117.74 -9.02
N GLU A 96 44.75 118.47 -7.91
CA GLU A 96 44.91 117.90 -6.57
C GLU A 96 43.70 117.02 -6.19
N MET A 97 42.48 117.50 -6.44
CA MET A 97 41.25 116.73 -6.23
C MET A 97 41.18 115.50 -7.15
N LYS A 98 41.64 115.58 -8.41
CA LYS A 98 41.79 114.40 -9.27
C LYS A 98 42.82 113.40 -8.73
N SER A 99 43.89 113.87 -8.10
CA SER A 99 44.90 113.02 -7.48
C SER A 99 44.34 112.31 -6.23
N GLN A 100 43.59 113.03 -5.40
CA GLN A 100 42.85 112.44 -4.26
C GLN A 100 41.81 111.42 -4.74
N LEU A 101 41.08 111.72 -5.83
CA LEU A 101 40.12 110.80 -6.45
C LEU A 101 40.80 109.50 -6.89
N ALA A 102 41.95 109.62 -7.57
CA ALA A 102 42.75 108.48 -7.97
C ALA A 102 43.18 107.64 -6.75
N MET A 103 43.60 108.27 -5.65
CA MET A 103 43.95 107.57 -4.42
C MET A 103 42.76 106.81 -3.80
N HIS A 104 41.56 107.40 -3.79
CA HIS A 104 40.35 106.70 -3.35
C HIS A 104 40.00 105.51 -4.28
N PHE A 105 40.14 105.65 -5.60
CA PHE A 105 39.97 104.54 -6.54
C PHE A 105 41.00 103.42 -6.34
N LEU A 106 42.26 103.76 -6.05
CA LEU A 106 43.29 102.79 -5.71
C LEU A 106 42.96 102.04 -4.42
N SER A 107 42.48 102.76 -3.39
CA SER A 107 42.03 102.17 -2.13
C SER A 107 40.87 101.20 -2.35
N MET A 108 39.86 101.60 -3.15
CA MET A 108 38.72 100.75 -3.50
C MET A 108 39.13 99.49 -4.26
N LYS A 109 40.03 99.62 -5.26
CA LYS A 109 40.59 98.48 -5.99
C LYS A 109 41.36 97.54 -5.07
N LYS A 110 42.11 98.09 -4.10
CA LYS A 110 42.83 97.29 -3.10
C LYS A 110 41.86 96.49 -2.24
N ILE A 111 40.81 97.12 -1.70
CA ILE A 111 39.80 96.43 -0.87
C ILE A 111 39.11 95.31 -1.67
N ASN A 112 38.75 95.56 -2.93
CA ASN A 112 38.15 94.55 -3.81
C ASN A 112 39.11 93.37 -4.04
N ARG A 113 40.40 93.65 -4.28
CA ARG A 113 41.43 92.61 -4.43
C ARG A 113 41.55 91.74 -3.18
N LEU A 114 41.58 92.36 -2.00
CA LEU A 114 41.61 91.64 -0.71
C LEU A 114 40.37 90.76 -0.51
N ASP A 115 39.18 91.26 -0.86
CA ASP A 115 37.93 90.49 -0.81
C ASP A 115 37.96 89.26 -1.75
N LYS A 116 38.43 89.44 -2.99
CA LYS A 116 38.58 88.30 -3.93
C LYS A 116 39.58 87.27 -3.44
N ILE A 117 40.67 87.69 -2.80
CA ILE A 117 41.64 86.78 -2.18
C ILE A 117 40.98 85.98 -1.04
N ARG A 118 40.22 86.63 -0.15
CA ARG A 118 39.47 85.94 0.91
C ARG A 118 38.46 84.94 0.35
N LEU A 119 37.69 85.35 -0.65
CA LEU A 119 36.68 84.50 -1.29
C LEU A 119 37.33 83.25 -1.92
N ARG A 120 38.43 83.44 -2.65
CA ARG A 120 39.20 82.33 -3.23
C ARG A 120 39.66 81.37 -2.16
N ARG A 121 40.26 81.86 -1.08
CA ARG A 121 40.73 81.03 0.03
C ARG A 121 39.60 80.28 0.73
N SER A 122 38.47 80.94 1.00
CA SER A 122 37.29 80.29 1.59
C SER A 122 36.77 79.16 0.71
N ARG A 123 36.74 79.38 -0.62
CA ARG A 123 36.38 78.36 -1.60
C ARG A 123 37.36 77.19 -1.63
N GLU A 124 38.66 77.45 -1.58
CA GLU A 124 39.69 76.41 -1.54
C GLU A 124 39.61 75.60 -0.24
N MET A 125 39.40 76.26 0.90
CA MET A 125 39.27 75.61 2.21
C MET A 125 38.01 74.71 2.28
N THR A 126 36.87 75.22 1.82
CA THR A 126 35.62 74.45 1.75
C THR A 126 35.71 73.30 0.77
N MET A 127 36.37 73.49 -0.38
CA MET A 127 36.61 72.43 -1.35
C MET A 127 37.54 71.34 -0.80
N SER A 128 38.61 71.72 -0.08
CA SER A 128 39.51 70.77 0.57
C SER A 128 38.82 69.99 1.69
N ALA A 129 38.00 70.66 2.52
CA ALA A 129 37.19 69.98 3.53
C ALA A 129 36.19 69.01 2.90
N LYS A 130 35.51 69.42 1.83
CA LYS A 130 34.60 68.56 1.06
C LYS A 130 35.33 67.32 0.53
N GLN A 131 36.49 67.48 -0.11
CA GLN A 131 37.28 66.36 -0.61
C GLN A 131 37.68 65.37 0.48
N ARG A 132 38.03 65.85 1.68
CA ARG A 132 38.30 64.98 2.84
C ARG A 132 37.05 64.22 3.28
N VAL A 133 35.90 64.88 3.35
CA VAL A 133 34.62 64.24 3.69
C VAL A 133 34.24 63.19 2.65
N ASP A 134 34.39 63.50 1.36
CA ASP A 134 34.11 62.56 0.26
C ASP A 134 35.03 61.33 0.35
N SER A 135 36.31 61.52 0.70
CA SER A 135 37.26 60.43 0.94
C SER A 135 36.86 59.53 2.11
N PHE A 136 36.48 60.11 3.26
CA PHE A 136 35.97 59.34 4.40
C PHE A 136 34.63 58.66 4.08
N HIS A 137 33.77 59.31 3.32
CA HIS A 137 32.51 58.71 2.88
C HIS A 137 32.76 57.48 2.00
N LEU A 138 33.74 57.54 1.10
CA LEU A 138 34.13 56.39 0.28
C LEU A 138 34.66 55.24 1.14
N GLN A 139 35.51 55.51 2.14
CA GLN A 139 35.98 54.50 3.09
C GLN A 139 34.82 53.86 3.87
N LEU A 140 33.87 54.68 4.33
CA LEU A 140 32.66 54.20 5.00
C LEU A 140 31.81 53.31 4.08
N GLN A 141 31.66 53.67 2.81
CA GLN A 141 30.94 52.83 1.85
C GLN A 141 31.64 51.49 1.64
N ASN A 142 32.97 51.47 1.50
CA ASN A 142 33.74 50.23 1.39
C ASN A 142 33.50 49.31 2.59
N LEU A 143 33.55 49.84 3.82
CA LEU A 143 33.25 49.09 5.04
C LEU A 143 31.80 48.60 5.09
N LYS A 144 30.83 49.42 4.67
CA LYS A 144 29.42 49.00 4.58
C LYS A 144 29.23 47.84 3.62
N TYR A 145 29.91 47.87 2.48
CA TYR A 145 29.90 46.75 1.53
C TYR A 145 30.51 45.49 2.12
N GLU A 146 31.61 45.61 2.86
CA GLU A 146 32.24 44.48 3.55
C GLU A 146 31.30 43.87 4.61
N VAL A 147 30.71 44.69 5.47
CA VAL A 147 29.72 44.24 6.46
C VAL A 147 28.55 43.54 5.78
N MET A 148 28.00 44.12 4.70
CA MET A 148 26.91 43.50 3.95
C MET A 148 27.34 42.15 3.34
N HIS A 149 28.55 42.07 2.78
CA HIS A 149 29.09 40.83 2.23
C HIS A 149 29.21 39.75 3.31
N LEU A 150 29.84 40.08 4.45
CA LEU A 150 29.98 39.17 5.58
C LEU A 150 28.62 38.73 6.13
N GLN A 151 27.65 39.64 6.22
CA GLN A 151 26.30 39.30 6.68
C GLN A 151 25.58 38.36 5.71
N LYS A 152 25.74 38.56 4.39
CA LYS A 152 25.25 37.62 3.37
C LYS A 152 25.93 36.26 3.49
N GLU A 153 27.22 36.24 3.74
CA GLU A 153 28.00 35.02 3.91
C GLU A 153 27.58 34.25 5.17
N ILE A 154 27.41 34.93 6.31
CA ILE A 154 26.86 34.37 7.54
C ILE A 154 25.46 33.79 7.29
N THR A 155 24.60 34.52 6.57
CA THR A 155 23.25 34.06 6.25
C THR A 155 23.31 32.79 5.38
N LYS A 156 24.19 32.76 4.39
CA LYS A 156 24.44 31.58 3.53
C LYS A 156 24.93 30.38 4.36
N CYS A 157 25.86 30.60 5.29
CA CYS A 157 26.35 29.55 6.19
C CYS A 157 25.25 29.06 7.14
N ARG A 158 24.38 29.94 7.65
CA ARG A 158 23.24 29.58 8.50
C ARG A 158 22.13 28.84 7.76
N GLN A 159 21.99 29.07 6.45
CA GLN A 159 21.05 28.34 5.60
C GLN A 159 21.52 26.91 5.27
N PHE A 160 22.75 26.55 5.64
CA PHE A 160 23.21 25.17 5.52
C PHE A 160 22.36 24.26 6.39
N ARG A 161 21.47 23.50 5.75
CA ARG A 161 20.78 22.37 6.37
C ARG A 161 21.50 21.10 6.00
N SER A 162 22.05 20.45 7.02
CA SER A 162 22.62 19.12 6.86
C SER A 162 21.50 18.09 6.94
N LYS A 163 21.65 17.02 6.15
CA LYS A 163 20.63 15.96 5.99
C LYS A 163 20.38 15.17 7.29
N ASP A 164 21.26 15.28 8.27
CA ASP A 164 21.12 14.64 9.57
C ASP A 164 19.98 15.23 10.41
N GLN A 165 19.56 16.48 10.15
CA GLN A 165 18.49 17.15 10.90
C GLN A 165 17.12 16.49 10.71
N ASP A 166 16.85 15.96 9.52
CA ASP A 166 15.55 15.37 9.15
C ASP A 166 15.44 13.88 9.53
N ILE A 167 16.52 13.28 10.05
CA ILE A 167 16.52 11.87 10.43
C ILE A 167 15.82 11.71 11.77
N SER A 168 14.72 10.97 11.78
CA SER A 168 14.10 10.48 13.02
C SER A 168 15.02 9.48 13.68
N LEU A 169 15.46 9.79 14.89
CA LEU A 169 16.40 8.99 15.68
C LEU A 169 15.68 8.30 16.84
N VAL A 170 16.13 7.11 17.21
CA VAL A 170 15.63 6.31 18.36
C VAL A 170 15.69 7.11 19.65
N SER A 171 14.66 7.04 20.49
CA SER A 171 14.52 7.90 21.66
C SER A 171 15.75 7.85 22.59
N ILE A 172 16.00 8.94 23.31
CA ILE A 172 17.18 9.04 24.19
C ILE A 172 17.17 7.92 25.25
N GLU A 173 15.98 7.56 25.74
CA GLU A 173 15.81 6.53 26.76
C GLU A 173 16.14 5.14 26.23
N GLU A 174 15.65 4.79 25.04
CA GLU A 174 15.95 3.50 24.39
C GLU A 174 17.43 3.41 24.01
N PHE A 175 18.02 4.50 23.52
CA PHE A 175 19.45 4.56 23.20
C PHE A 175 20.32 4.23 24.41
N TYR A 176 20.07 4.83 25.59
CA TYR A 176 20.88 4.54 26.78
C TYR A 176 20.58 3.16 27.40
N LYS A 177 19.44 2.53 27.09
CA LYS A 177 19.09 1.17 27.55
C LYS A 177 19.77 0.10 26.69
N ASP A 178 19.72 0.27 25.37
CA ASP A 178 20.08 -0.78 24.41
C ASP A 178 21.47 -0.60 23.80
N ALA A 179 22.04 0.61 23.84
CA ALA A 179 23.35 0.85 23.27
C ALA A 179 24.49 0.32 24.17
N PRO A 180 25.48 -0.39 23.60
CA PRO A 180 26.68 -0.78 24.32
C PRO A 180 27.41 0.43 24.92
N THR A 181 28.01 0.23 26.10
CA THR A 181 28.74 1.28 26.83
C THR A 181 29.92 1.86 26.05
N SER A 182 30.51 1.10 25.11
CA SER A 182 31.55 1.59 24.19
C SER A 182 31.08 2.74 23.29
N ILE A 183 29.82 2.75 22.88
CA ILE A 183 29.25 3.77 21.96
C ILE A 183 28.47 4.81 22.75
N SER A 184 27.68 4.37 23.73
CA SER A 184 26.83 5.24 24.54
C SER A 184 27.62 6.25 25.38
N ASN A 185 28.78 5.83 25.91
CA ASN A 185 29.71 6.61 26.72
C ASN A 185 29.06 7.74 27.55
N PRO A 186 28.22 7.40 28.54
CA PRO A 186 27.29 8.32 29.20
C PRO A 186 27.97 9.48 29.95
N GLU A 187 29.26 9.37 30.27
CA GLU A 187 30.01 10.47 30.92
C GLU A 187 30.26 11.66 29.99
N LYS A 188 30.41 11.41 28.69
CA LYS A 188 30.68 12.46 27.69
C LYS A 188 29.41 12.90 26.96
N THR A 189 28.51 11.96 26.70
CA THR A 189 27.30 12.21 25.90
C THR A 189 26.16 12.86 26.69
N LYS A 190 26.11 12.75 28.02
CA LYS A 190 25.09 13.47 28.83
C LYS A 190 25.36 14.96 28.95
N ASN A 191 26.61 15.40 28.81
CA ASN A 191 27.02 16.79 28.99
C ASN A 191 27.06 17.59 27.68
N ASP A 192 27.16 16.92 26.53
CA ASP A 192 27.23 17.55 25.19
C ASP A 192 26.20 16.94 24.24
N GLU A 193 25.20 17.74 23.84
CA GLU A 193 24.13 17.36 22.91
C GLU A 193 24.66 16.89 21.55
N HIS A 194 25.76 17.50 21.07
CA HIS A 194 26.33 17.13 19.79
C HIS A 194 27.08 15.79 19.87
N ALA A 195 27.83 15.55 20.95
CA ALA A 195 28.41 14.23 21.21
C ALA A 195 27.32 13.16 21.38
N GLN A 196 26.21 13.49 22.05
CA GLN A 196 25.05 12.61 22.17
C GLN A 196 24.45 12.24 20.81
N ARG A 197 24.23 13.23 19.93
CA ARG A 197 23.68 12.98 18.59
C ARG A 197 24.61 12.14 17.72
N LYS A 198 25.92 12.36 17.81
CA LYS A 198 26.92 11.54 17.12
C LYS A 198 26.88 10.09 17.58
N ALA A 199 26.87 9.85 18.88
CA ALA A 199 26.82 8.50 19.44
C ALA A 199 25.52 7.78 19.05
N ARG A 200 24.37 8.48 19.03
CA ARG A 200 23.10 7.94 18.53
C ARG A 200 23.16 7.56 17.06
N LEU A 201 23.73 8.42 16.21
CA LEU A 201 23.89 8.15 14.78
C LEU A 201 24.83 6.95 14.52
N GLU A 202 25.92 6.83 15.29
CA GLU A 202 26.86 5.73 15.19
C GLU A 202 26.21 4.40 15.58
N TRP A 203 25.48 4.39 16.69
CA TRP A 203 24.73 3.21 17.12
C TRP A 203 23.66 2.81 16.10
N GLU A 204 22.85 3.75 15.60
CA GLU A 204 21.86 3.44 14.56
C GLU A 204 22.50 2.92 13.27
N MET A 205 23.65 3.46 12.89
CA MET A 205 24.38 2.97 11.72
C MET A 205 24.81 1.51 11.93
N GLU A 206 25.33 1.17 13.11
CA GLU A 206 25.69 -0.21 13.44
C GLU A 206 24.46 -1.13 13.49
N GLN A 207 23.35 -0.67 14.11
CA GLN A 207 22.09 -1.41 14.11
C GLN A 207 21.60 -1.68 12.69
N ARG A 208 21.61 -0.67 11.80
CA ARG A 208 21.18 -0.84 10.40
C ARG A 208 22.11 -1.77 9.63
N LYS A 209 23.42 -1.75 9.89
CA LYS A 209 24.36 -2.72 9.30
C LYS A 209 24.05 -4.15 9.76
N ASN A 210 23.87 -4.35 11.06
CA ASN A 210 23.54 -5.65 11.64
C ASN A 210 22.19 -6.18 11.12
N LEU A 211 21.19 -5.32 10.99
CA LEU A 211 19.88 -5.67 10.42
C LEU A 211 19.99 -6.04 8.94
N ALA A 212 20.77 -5.29 8.15
CA ALA A 212 20.99 -5.60 6.73
C ALA A 212 21.73 -6.94 6.54
N GLU A 213 22.69 -7.25 7.42
CA GLU A 213 23.38 -8.55 7.42
C GLU A 213 22.42 -9.69 7.77
N LYS A 214 21.63 -9.55 8.84
CA LYS A 214 20.57 -10.51 9.20
C LYS A 214 19.55 -10.70 8.08
N GLU A 215 19.13 -9.62 7.42
CA GLU A 215 18.21 -9.69 6.28
C GLU A 215 18.82 -10.49 5.12
N LYS A 216 20.11 -10.28 4.83
CA LYS A 216 20.83 -11.04 3.81
C LYS A 216 20.90 -12.52 4.16
N ASP A 217 21.24 -12.85 5.40
CA ASP A 217 21.31 -14.24 5.86
C ASP A 217 19.94 -14.93 5.80
N LEU A 218 18.88 -14.25 6.26
CA LEU A 218 17.51 -14.77 6.18
C LEU A 218 17.05 -14.96 4.74
N LYS A 219 17.43 -14.07 3.81
CA LYS A 219 17.15 -14.26 2.38
C LYS A 219 17.84 -15.50 1.84
N LEU A 220 19.10 -15.75 2.20
CA LEU A 220 19.80 -16.97 1.80
C LEU A 220 19.13 -18.23 2.36
N VAL A 221 18.69 -18.21 3.62
CA VAL A 221 17.94 -19.32 4.24
C VAL A 221 16.62 -19.55 3.51
N ARG A 222 15.86 -18.48 3.24
CA ARG A 222 14.60 -18.56 2.47
C ARG A 222 14.84 -19.19 1.11
N ASP A 223 15.82 -18.72 0.35
CA ASP A 223 16.11 -19.23 -1.00
C ASP A 223 16.54 -20.70 -0.97
N ASN A 224 17.27 -21.13 0.06
CA ASN A 224 17.64 -22.53 0.25
C ASN A 224 16.42 -23.40 0.59
N VAL A 225 15.54 -22.93 1.48
CA VAL A 225 14.29 -23.63 1.83
C VAL A 225 13.38 -23.74 0.61
N GLU A 226 13.28 -22.67 -0.18
CA GLU A 226 12.49 -22.66 -1.41
C GLU A 226 13.01 -23.69 -2.42
N LYS A 227 14.33 -23.78 -2.62
CA LYS A 227 14.94 -24.83 -3.44
C LYS A 227 14.62 -26.23 -2.92
N LEU A 228 14.73 -26.47 -1.61
CA LEU A 228 14.41 -27.76 -1.01
C LEU A 228 12.92 -28.12 -1.16
N ILE A 229 12.02 -27.14 -1.08
CA ILE A 229 10.59 -27.35 -1.33
C ILE A 229 10.37 -27.76 -2.79
N ARG A 230 10.96 -27.04 -3.75
CA ARG A 230 10.86 -27.38 -5.18
C ARG A 230 11.40 -28.78 -5.46
N GLU A 231 12.57 -29.13 -4.94
CA GLU A 231 13.13 -30.48 -5.09
C GLU A 231 12.21 -31.57 -4.52
N LYS A 232 11.58 -31.32 -3.36
CA LYS A 232 10.61 -32.26 -2.77
C LYS A 232 9.33 -32.34 -3.60
N GLN A 233 8.84 -31.22 -4.10
CA GLN A 233 7.67 -31.17 -4.98
C GLN A 233 7.94 -31.94 -6.27
N ASP A 234 9.09 -31.73 -6.92
CA ASP A 234 9.49 -32.46 -8.11
C ASP A 234 9.59 -33.97 -7.84
N LYS A 235 10.17 -34.37 -6.70
CA LYS A 235 10.21 -35.78 -6.28
C LYS A 235 8.81 -36.36 -6.09
N LEU A 236 7.87 -35.64 -5.48
CA LEU A 236 6.49 -36.09 -5.28
C LEU A 236 5.73 -36.17 -6.62
N LEU A 237 5.90 -35.18 -7.49
CA LEU A 237 5.31 -35.15 -8.83
C LEU A 237 5.84 -36.30 -9.69
N ASN A 238 7.11 -36.67 -9.55
CA ASN A 238 7.71 -37.81 -10.23
C ASN A 238 7.31 -39.16 -9.61
N LEU A 239 7.03 -39.22 -8.29
CA LEU A 239 6.65 -40.45 -7.60
C LEU A 239 5.25 -40.92 -7.99
N LYS A 240 4.28 -40.01 -8.13
CA LYS A 240 2.89 -40.35 -8.50
C LYS A 240 2.78 -41.17 -9.80
N PRO A 241 3.36 -40.76 -10.95
CA PRO A 241 3.29 -41.54 -12.18
C PRO A 241 4.06 -42.85 -12.09
N GLN A 242 5.17 -42.90 -11.33
CA GLN A 242 5.89 -44.16 -11.11
C GLN A 242 5.04 -45.17 -10.32
N LEU A 243 4.35 -44.72 -9.27
CA LEU A 243 3.42 -45.58 -8.52
C LEU A 243 2.23 -46.03 -9.38
N GLN A 244 1.70 -45.14 -10.23
CA GLN A 244 0.64 -45.51 -11.19
C GLN A 244 1.12 -46.56 -12.19
N ALA A 245 2.31 -46.39 -12.76
CA ALA A 245 2.90 -47.37 -13.68
C ALA A 245 3.12 -48.73 -13.01
N ILE A 246 3.56 -48.75 -11.74
CA ILE A 246 3.67 -49.99 -10.96
C ILE A 246 2.29 -50.63 -10.77
N LEU A 247 1.28 -49.84 -10.39
CA LEU A 247 -0.07 -50.34 -10.18
C LEU A 247 -0.63 -50.95 -11.48
N GLU A 248 -0.49 -50.27 -12.62
CA GLU A 248 -0.88 -50.79 -13.93
C GLU A 248 -0.12 -52.07 -14.31
N ALA A 249 1.19 -52.11 -14.10
CA ALA A 249 2.00 -53.30 -14.38
C ALA A 249 1.59 -54.51 -13.52
N THR A 250 1.04 -54.28 -12.31
CA THR A 250 0.58 -55.38 -11.44
C THR A 250 -0.82 -55.91 -11.79
N LYS A 251 -1.64 -55.18 -12.55
CA LYS A 251 -3.00 -55.62 -12.96
C LYS A 251 -3.05 -57.01 -13.61
N PRO A 252 -2.23 -57.36 -14.63
CA PRO A 252 -2.30 -58.69 -15.24
C PRO A 252 -1.92 -59.82 -14.28
N VAL A 253 -1.05 -59.55 -13.30
CA VAL A 253 -0.67 -60.52 -12.26
C VAL A 253 -1.84 -60.72 -11.28
N GLN A 254 -2.53 -59.63 -10.91
CA GLN A 254 -3.74 -59.69 -10.08
C GLN A 254 -4.85 -60.50 -10.75
N GLU A 255 -5.08 -60.29 -12.06
CA GLU A 255 -6.04 -61.06 -12.85
C GLU A 255 -5.67 -62.55 -12.92
N TYR A 256 -4.39 -62.85 -13.16
CA TYR A 256 -3.90 -64.24 -13.21
C TYR A 256 -4.05 -64.98 -11.87
N LEU A 257 -3.76 -64.29 -10.76
CA LEU A 257 -3.90 -64.85 -9.41
C LEU A 257 -5.34 -64.78 -8.88
N LYS A 258 -6.30 -64.25 -9.66
CA LYS A 258 -7.71 -64.03 -9.26
C LYS A 258 -7.83 -63.24 -7.95
N MET A 259 -7.04 -62.18 -7.83
CA MET A 259 -6.95 -61.33 -6.64
C MET A 259 -7.47 -59.92 -6.98
N PRO A 260 -8.78 -59.64 -6.84
CA PRO A 260 -9.40 -58.40 -7.28
C PRO A 260 -9.22 -57.25 -6.27
N TYR A 261 -7.98 -56.91 -5.94
CA TYR A 261 -7.70 -55.84 -4.96
C TYR A 261 -8.10 -54.46 -5.45
N GLU A 262 -8.00 -54.19 -6.76
CA GLU A 262 -8.38 -52.89 -7.31
C GLU A 262 -9.91 -52.70 -7.29
N GLU A 263 -10.68 -53.74 -7.62
CA GLU A 263 -12.14 -53.71 -7.54
C GLU A 263 -12.61 -53.53 -6.09
N GLU A 264 -12.01 -54.27 -5.13
CA GLU A 264 -12.31 -54.11 -3.70
C GLU A 264 -11.94 -52.71 -3.19
N ARG A 265 -10.83 -52.14 -3.66
CA ARG A 265 -10.39 -50.79 -3.30
C ARG A 265 -11.29 -49.71 -3.88
N VAL A 266 -11.76 -49.86 -5.12
CA VAL A 266 -12.73 -48.95 -5.73
C VAL A 266 -14.04 -49.04 -4.96
N LEU A 267 -14.53 -50.25 -4.67
CA LEU A 267 -15.74 -50.48 -3.89
C LEU A 267 -15.66 -49.85 -2.48
N LEU A 268 -14.52 -50.00 -1.79
CA LEU A 268 -14.27 -49.37 -0.48
C LEU A 268 -14.10 -47.85 -0.56
N SER A 269 -13.63 -47.33 -1.69
CA SER A 269 -13.51 -45.88 -1.91
C SER A 269 -14.88 -45.28 -2.18
N THR A 270 -15.72 -45.97 -2.96
CA THR A 270 -17.10 -45.62 -3.26
C THR A 270 -17.99 -45.78 -2.01
N SER A 271 -17.78 -46.80 -1.19
CA SER A 271 -18.56 -47.05 0.03
C SER A 271 -18.45 -45.93 1.06
N LYS A 272 -17.40 -45.11 1.02
CA LYS A 272 -17.25 -43.94 1.89
C LYS A 272 -18.32 -42.88 1.66
N PHE A 273 -18.94 -42.88 0.47
CA PHE A 273 -20.00 -41.94 0.09
C PHE A 273 -21.40 -42.53 0.29
N LEU A 274 -21.53 -43.74 0.84
CA LEU A 274 -22.83 -44.33 1.17
C LEU A 274 -23.41 -43.72 2.46
N PRO A 275 -24.75 -43.54 2.54
CA PRO A 275 -25.45 -43.24 3.78
C PRO A 275 -25.19 -44.29 4.85
N ALA A 276 -25.21 -43.89 6.13
CA ALA A 276 -24.94 -44.80 7.25
C ALA A 276 -25.70 -46.14 7.20
N PRO A 277 -27.01 -46.19 6.88
CA PRO A 277 -27.74 -47.47 6.78
C PRO A 277 -27.28 -48.36 5.63
N LEU A 278 -27.00 -47.78 4.46
CA LEU A 278 -26.49 -48.52 3.31
C LEU A 278 -25.04 -48.97 3.52
N PHE A 279 -24.24 -48.21 4.25
CA PHE A 279 -22.88 -48.60 4.63
C PHE A 279 -22.89 -49.77 5.61
N VAL A 280 -23.78 -49.76 6.61
CA VAL A 280 -23.94 -50.88 7.55
C VAL A 280 -24.34 -52.14 6.78
N LEU A 281 -25.35 -52.05 5.92
CA LEU A 281 -25.79 -53.15 5.05
C LEU A 281 -24.64 -53.67 4.18
N PHE A 282 -23.91 -52.78 3.51
CA PHE A 282 -22.71 -53.13 2.74
C PHE A 282 -21.65 -53.85 3.58
N SER A 283 -21.39 -53.37 4.81
CA SER A 283 -20.40 -53.96 5.70
C SER A 283 -20.78 -55.37 6.15
N GLN A 284 -22.07 -55.59 6.47
CA GLN A 284 -22.58 -56.89 6.93
C GLN A 284 -22.57 -57.92 5.80
N ILE A 285 -23.04 -57.52 4.61
CA ILE A 285 -23.03 -58.39 3.43
C ILE A 285 -21.58 -58.69 3.00
N SER A 286 -20.68 -57.71 3.07
CA SER A 286 -19.25 -57.91 2.79
C SER A 286 -18.59 -58.87 3.78
N ALA A 287 -18.93 -58.75 5.07
CA ALA A 287 -18.47 -59.67 6.10
C ALA A 287 -19.01 -61.09 5.85
N TYR A 288 -20.29 -61.22 5.50
CA TYR A 288 -20.92 -62.51 5.18
C TYR A 288 -20.30 -63.16 3.94
N ARG A 289 -20.10 -62.41 2.84
CA ARG A 289 -19.38 -62.86 1.63
C ARG A 289 -18.00 -63.42 1.95
N ARG A 290 -17.30 -62.79 2.89
CA ARG A 290 -15.95 -63.21 3.31
C ARG A 290 -15.97 -64.47 4.18
N ALA A 291 -17.02 -64.66 4.99
CA ALA A 291 -17.10 -65.71 5.99
C ALA A 291 -17.76 -67.02 5.49
N SER A 292 -18.85 -66.95 4.73
CA SER A 292 -19.73 -68.11 4.47
C SER A 292 -19.85 -68.50 2.99
N ASP A 293 -20.16 -67.57 2.07
CA ASP A 293 -20.42 -67.90 0.67
C ASP A 293 -19.77 -66.93 -0.34
N LYS A 294 -18.95 -67.50 -1.24
CA LYS A 294 -18.25 -66.79 -2.32
C LYS A 294 -19.12 -66.54 -3.57
N ARG A 295 -20.34 -67.11 -3.62
CA ARG A 295 -21.28 -66.95 -4.74
C ARG A 295 -22.02 -65.61 -4.73
N LEU A 296 -21.92 -64.90 -3.61
CA LEU A 296 -22.53 -63.61 -3.38
C LEU A 296 -21.65 -62.50 -3.98
N LYS A 297 -22.21 -61.72 -4.92
CA LYS A 297 -21.57 -60.54 -5.51
C LYS A 297 -22.27 -59.28 -4.99
N ILE A 298 -21.47 -58.29 -4.64
CA ILE A 298 -21.92 -56.99 -4.11
C ILE A 298 -21.34 -55.93 -5.04
N ASP A 299 -22.19 -55.02 -5.50
CA ASP A 299 -21.78 -53.85 -6.25
C ASP A 299 -22.45 -52.58 -5.67
N ILE A 300 -21.84 -51.43 -5.90
CA ILE A 300 -22.40 -50.13 -5.53
C ILE A 300 -22.68 -49.38 -6.83
N ASP A 301 -23.95 -49.29 -7.19
CA ASP A 301 -24.41 -48.69 -8.43
C ASP A 301 -24.90 -47.25 -8.17
N GLY A 302 -24.45 -46.29 -8.98
CA GLY A 302 -24.92 -44.90 -8.93
C GLY A 302 -23.87 -43.85 -9.29
N ASP A 303 -24.25 -42.59 -9.18
CA ASP A 303 -23.36 -41.45 -9.45
C ASP A 303 -22.52 -41.10 -8.21
N CYS A 304 -21.21 -41.30 -8.32
CA CYS A 304 -20.25 -41.02 -7.25
C CYS A 304 -19.94 -39.53 -7.07
N GLU A 305 -20.21 -38.68 -8.07
CA GLU A 305 -19.99 -37.23 -7.97
C GLU A 305 -21.15 -36.55 -7.23
N GLU A 306 -22.38 -36.88 -7.58
CA GLU A 306 -23.59 -36.39 -6.90
C GLU A 306 -23.61 -36.82 -5.42
N ALA A 307 -23.16 -38.04 -5.11
CA ALA A 307 -23.05 -38.53 -3.73
C ALA A 307 -22.01 -37.77 -2.88
N LYS A 308 -20.90 -37.31 -3.50
CA LYS A 308 -19.89 -36.48 -2.82
C LYS A 308 -20.44 -35.09 -2.50
N GLU A 309 -21.17 -34.50 -3.44
CA GLU A 309 -21.84 -33.22 -3.23
C GLU A 309 -22.88 -33.31 -2.12
N TYR A 310 -23.61 -34.42 -2.04
CA TYR A 310 -24.58 -34.67 -0.97
C TYR A 310 -23.91 -34.82 0.41
N MET A 311 -22.81 -35.59 0.50
CA MET A 311 -22.02 -35.70 1.74
C MET A 311 -21.48 -34.33 2.18
N PHE A 312 -21.02 -33.50 1.23
CA PHE A 312 -20.56 -32.14 1.50
C PHE A 312 -21.71 -31.25 2.01
N LYS A 313 -22.89 -31.33 1.40
CA LYS A 313 -24.09 -30.57 1.80
C LYS A 313 -24.59 -30.93 3.20
N GLN A 314 -24.63 -32.22 3.56
CA GLN A 314 -24.97 -32.65 4.92
C GLN A 314 -23.94 -32.19 5.96
N SER A 315 -22.66 -32.09 5.59
CA SER A 315 -21.61 -31.58 6.49
C SER A 315 -21.68 -30.06 6.70
N SER A 316 -22.14 -29.30 5.69
CA SER A 316 -22.36 -27.86 5.82
C SER A 316 -23.61 -27.52 6.63
N GLU A 317 -24.71 -28.28 6.49
CA GLU A 317 -25.95 -28.04 7.24
C GLU A 317 -25.82 -28.37 8.74
N ASN A 318 -24.94 -29.30 9.11
CA ASN A 318 -24.65 -29.63 10.51
C ASN A 318 -23.60 -28.71 11.18
N SER A 319 -22.92 -27.83 10.42
CA SER A 319 -21.93 -26.89 10.97
C SER A 319 -22.51 -25.51 11.28
N ASP A 320 -23.79 -25.27 11.03
CA ASP A 320 -24.44 -23.96 11.19
C ASP A 320 -25.38 -23.90 12.41
N SER A 321 -24.91 -24.43 13.54
CA SER A 321 -25.48 -24.12 14.85
C SER A 321 -24.38 -23.67 15.80
N ASP A 322 -24.53 -22.41 16.25
CA ASP A 322 -23.88 -21.75 17.39
C ASP A 322 -22.59 -20.97 17.08
N TYR A 323 -22.72 -19.69 16.70
CA TYR A 323 -22.44 -18.51 17.54
C TYR A 323 -22.78 -17.23 16.75
N ASP A 324 -23.80 -16.53 17.23
CA ASP A 324 -24.10 -15.14 16.91
C ASP A 324 -23.13 -14.25 17.73
N ASP A 325 -22.43 -13.32 17.09
CA ASP A 325 -22.26 -11.98 17.66
C ASP A 325 -21.78 -10.97 16.61
N GLU A 326 -22.55 -9.89 16.57
CA GLU A 326 -22.38 -8.67 15.81
C GLU A 326 -20.96 -8.08 15.96
N ILE A 327 -20.42 -7.49 14.88
CA ILE A 327 -19.70 -6.20 14.94
C ILE A 327 -19.40 -5.64 13.54
N ASN A 328 -19.96 -4.46 13.32
CA ASN A 328 -19.50 -3.29 12.54
C ASN A 328 -19.41 -3.31 11.00
N ASN A 329 -20.34 -2.52 10.46
CA ASN A 329 -20.18 -1.54 9.38
C ASN A 329 -18.75 -0.99 9.20
N ALA A 330 -18.28 -0.88 7.96
CA ALA A 330 -18.07 0.40 7.26
C ALA A 330 -17.06 0.25 6.10
N ASP A 331 -17.42 0.91 5.00
CA ASP A 331 -16.57 1.55 4.00
C ASP A 331 -16.04 0.78 2.77
N GLU A 332 -16.54 1.31 1.65
CA GLU A 332 -15.86 1.70 0.41
C GLU A 332 -15.80 0.76 -0.81
N ASP A 333 -16.56 1.22 -1.80
CA ASP A 333 -16.52 0.99 -3.24
C ASP A 333 -15.09 0.87 -3.83
N ASP A 334 -14.90 -0.12 -4.73
CA ASP A 334 -14.44 0.17 -6.09
C ASP A 334 -14.79 -0.96 -7.09
N LYS A 335 -15.32 -0.56 -8.25
CA LYS A 335 -15.80 -1.36 -9.41
C LYS A 335 -14.61 -1.86 -10.28
N PRO A 336 -14.75 -2.71 -11.35
CA PRO A 336 -15.89 -2.85 -12.27
C PRO A 336 -16.23 -4.24 -12.88
N GLU A 337 -17.45 -4.30 -13.48
CA GLU A 337 -17.88 -4.92 -14.77
C GLU A 337 -17.41 -6.35 -15.15
N GLU A 338 -18.18 -7.29 -15.71
CA GLU A 338 -19.46 -7.28 -16.43
C GLU A 338 -19.91 -8.76 -16.65
N SER A 339 -21.21 -9.08 -16.51
CA SER A 339 -22.01 -9.79 -17.54
C SER A 339 -23.36 -10.28 -17.02
N ASN A 340 -24.40 -9.50 -17.34
CA ASN A 340 -25.63 -9.96 -17.98
C ASN A 340 -26.43 -11.15 -17.38
N ARG A 341 -27.51 -10.85 -16.64
CA ARG A 341 -28.88 -10.74 -17.20
C ARG A 341 -29.97 -10.51 -16.13
N LYS A 342 -30.64 -9.37 -16.31
CA LYS A 342 -31.99 -8.95 -15.90
C LYS A 342 -32.87 -10.01 -15.20
N LYS A 343 -33.21 -9.75 -13.93
CA LYS A 343 -34.39 -10.31 -13.27
C LYS A 343 -35.40 -9.17 -13.04
N GLY A 344 -36.38 -9.08 -13.94
CA GLY A 344 -37.50 -8.17 -13.86
C GLY A 344 -38.79 -8.94 -14.12
N SER A 345 -39.47 -9.30 -13.03
CA SER A 345 -40.91 -9.47 -12.85
C SER A 345 -41.76 -9.89 -14.06
N SER A 346 -42.35 -11.08 -14.02
CA SER A 346 -43.79 -11.24 -14.28
C SER A 346 -44.26 -12.65 -13.89
N GLY A 347 -45.48 -12.76 -13.36
CA GLY A 347 -46.25 -14.00 -13.42
C GLY A 347 -46.54 -14.68 -12.09
N LYS A 348 -47.33 -14.03 -11.22
CA LYS A 348 -48.32 -14.76 -10.44
C LYS A 348 -49.20 -15.54 -11.42
N ASN A 349 -49.05 -16.86 -11.44
CA ASN A 349 -50.13 -17.80 -11.74
C ASN A 349 -50.00 -18.92 -10.72
N GLY A 350 -50.95 -18.97 -9.80
CA GLY A 350 -51.03 -20.04 -8.81
C GLY A 350 -51.50 -21.36 -9.43
N SER A 351 -51.38 -22.40 -8.60
CA SER A 351 -52.26 -23.57 -8.57
C SER A 351 -52.19 -24.44 -9.83
N SER A 352 -51.30 -25.42 -9.93
CA SER A 352 -51.57 -26.74 -9.33
C SER A 352 -50.34 -27.65 -9.10
N ASN A 353 -49.12 -27.27 -9.49
CA ASN A 353 -47.93 -28.17 -9.43
C ASN A 353 -47.16 -28.16 -8.10
N SER A 354 -47.36 -27.17 -7.21
CA SER A 354 -46.53 -27.08 -5.97
C SER A 354 -46.70 -28.26 -5.01
N HIS A 355 -47.83 -28.99 -5.09
CA HIS A 355 -48.03 -30.19 -4.28
C HIS A 355 -47.37 -31.43 -4.89
N GLN A 356 -47.19 -31.49 -6.21
CA GLN A 356 -46.49 -32.59 -6.89
C GLN A 356 -44.98 -32.45 -6.71
N ASP A 357 -44.42 -31.25 -6.92
CA ASP A 357 -42.99 -30.99 -6.70
C ASP A 357 -42.59 -31.24 -5.23
N LYS A 358 -43.46 -30.89 -4.28
CA LYS A 358 -43.24 -31.21 -2.85
C LYS A 358 -43.32 -32.70 -2.56
N LYS A 359 -44.18 -33.45 -3.27
CA LYS A 359 -44.31 -34.91 -3.12
C LYS A 359 -43.10 -35.64 -3.72
N GLU A 360 -42.60 -35.20 -4.87
CA GLU A 360 -41.40 -35.77 -5.50
C GLU A 360 -40.16 -35.53 -4.62
N ASN A 361 -40.05 -34.37 -3.98
CA ASN A 361 -38.98 -34.11 -3.01
C ASN A 361 -39.04 -35.03 -1.77
N PHE A 362 -40.22 -35.50 -1.33
CA PHE A 362 -40.32 -36.46 -0.22
C PHE A 362 -39.75 -37.83 -0.57
N PHE A 363 -39.73 -38.20 -1.85
CA PHE A 363 -39.26 -39.50 -2.34
C PHE A 363 -37.84 -39.44 -2.93
N GLU A 364 -37.09 -38.37 -2.66
CA GLU A 364 -35.67 -38.26 -3.02
C GLU A 364 -34.87 -39.45 -2.50
N CYS A 365 -34.41 -40.27 -3.44
CA CYS A 365 -33.51 -41.38 -3.19
C CYS A 365 -32.07 -40.87 -3.18
N HIS A 366 -31.25 -41.52 -2.36
CA HIS A 366 -29.82 -41.34 -2.42
C HIS A 366 -29.27 -41.78 -3.81
N PRO A 367 -28.35 -41.01 -4.43
CA PRO A 367 -27.83 -41.31 -5.78
C PRO A 367 -27.05 -42.63 -5.87
N LEU A 368 -26.54 -43.15 -4.75
CA LEU A 368 -25.94 -44.49 -4.66
C LEU A 368 -26.92 -45.51 -4.10
N CYS A 369 -26.93 -46.68 -4.73
CA CYS A 369 -27.69 -47.87 -4.35
C CYS A 369 -26.73 -49.06 -4.16
N VAL A 370 -27.09 -50.00 -3.29
CA VAL A 370 -26.30 -51.23 -3.09
C VAL A 370 -27.00 -52.36 -3.82
N SER A 371 -26.34 -53.00 -4.78
CA SER A 371 -26.87 -54.17 -5.49
C SER A 371 -26.22 -55.45 -4.99
N LEU A 372 -27.06 -56.43 -4.70
CA LEU A 372 -26.71 -57.74 -4.19
C LEU A 372 -27.15 -58.78 -5.22
N VAL A 373 -26.23 -59.60 -5.72
CA VAL A 373 -26.54 -60.70 -6.64
C VAL A 373 -26.14 -62.03 -6.01
N ILE A 374 -27.12 -62.90 -5.81
CA ILE A 374 -26.96 -64.25 -5.29
C ILE A 374 -27.11 -65.23 -6.46
N ASN A 375 -26.05 -65.94 -6.82
CA ASN A 375 -26.06 -66.90 -7.92
C ASN A 375 -26.18 -68.35 -7.41
N HIS A 376 -27.20 -69.07 -7.88
CA HIS A 376 -27.39 -70.49 -7.62
C HIS A 376 -27.47 -71.27 -8.94
N GLY A 377 -26.33 -71.72 -9.45
CA GLY A 377 -26.26 -72.46 -10.72
C GLY A 377 -26.43 -71.54 -11.94
N ASN A 378 -27.44 -71.80 -12.78
CA ASN A 378 -27.78 -71.01 -13.96
C ASN A 378 -28.78 -69.87 -13.69
N ASP A 379 -29.37 -69.82 -12.50
CA ASP A 379 -30.35 -68.80 -12.10
C ASP A 379 -29.81 -67.95 -10.94
N GLY A 380 -30.20 -66.67 -10.90
CA GLY A 380 -29.73 -65.72 -9.90
C GLY A 380 -30.81 -64.75 -9.45
N VAL A 381 -30.74 -64.37 -8.17
CA VAL A 381 -31.61 -63.35 -7.56
C VAL A 381 -30.79 -62.09 -7.33
N GLY A 382 -31.23 -60.97 -7.91
CA GLY A 382 -30.69 -59.65 -7.69
C GLY A 382 -31.58 -58.86 -6.72
N ILE A 383 -31.00 -58.20 -5.73
CA ILE A 383 -31.69 -57.32 -4.80
C ILE A 383 -30.98 -55.97 -4.84
N VAL A 384 -31.70 -54.91 -5.16
CA VAL A 384 -31.17 -53.54 -5.17
C VAL A 384 -31.76 -52.79 -3.99
N PHE A 385 -30.89 -52.32 -3.10
CA PHE A 385 -31.25 -51.51 -1.95
C PHE A 385 -31.09 -50.02 -2.27
N LYS A 386 -32.18 -49.27 -2.17
CA LYS A 386 -32.21 -47.81 -2.29
C LYS A 386 -32.51 -47.19 -0.93
N TYR A 387 -32.00 -46.00 -0.66
CA TYR A 387 -32.28 -45.28 0.59
C TYR A 387 -33.02 -43.98 0.32
N LEU A 388 -34.17 -43.80 0.98
CA LEU A 388 -34.94 -42.57 0.95
C LEU A 388 -34.43 -41.61 2.01
N LEU A 389 -33.95 -40.44 1.59
CA LEU A 389 -33.27 -39.50 2.48
C LEU A 389 -34.23 -38.87 3.50
N ASN A 390 -35.41 -38.49 3.03
CA ASN A 390 -36.39 -37.73 3.81
C ASN A 390 -37.28 -38.61 4.68
N LEU A 391 -37.55 -39.85 4.22
CA LEU A 391 -38.31 -40.84 4.98
C LEU A 391 -37.42 -41.78 5.82
N ARG A 392 -36.10 -41.73 5.64
CA ARG A 392 -35.09 -42.54 6.36
C ARG A 392 -35.36 -44.05 6.29
N ILE A 393 -35.87 -44.52 5.16
CA ILE A 393 -36.23 -45.91 4.93
C ILE A 393 -35.37 -46.51 3.81
N VAL A 394 -34.99 -47.77 3.99
CA VAL A 394 -34.36 -48.58 2.94
C VAL A 394 -35.45 -49.33 2.17
N LEU A 395 -35.43 -49.21 0.85
CA LEU A 395 -36.29 -49.93 -0.08
C LEU A 395 -35.49 -51.06 -0.73
N ALA A 396 -36.11 -52.23 -0.89
CA ALA A 396 -35.50 -53.35 -1.60
C ALA A 396 -36.32 -53.68 -2.85
N LYS A 397 -35.64 -53.66 -4.01
CA LYS A 397 -36.19 -54.07 -5.30
C LYS A 397 -35.60 -55.41 -5.71
N VAL A 398 -36.45 -56.39 -5.95
CA VAL A 398 -36.04 -57.75 -6.33
C VAL A 398 -36.09 -57.89 -7.85
N THR A 399 -35.05 -58.45 -8.43
CA THR A 399 -34.97 -58.80 -9.85
C THR A 399 -34.58 -60.27 -9.98
N LEU A 400 -35.35 -61.02 -10.77
CA LEU A 400 -35.10 -62.43 -11.04
C LEU A 400 -34.41 -62.58 -12.38
N ASN A 401 -33.20 -63.15 -12.38
CA ASN A 401 -32.46 -63.48 -13.58
C ASN A 401 -32.53 -65.00 -13.80
N LEU A 402 -33.59 -65.46 -14.48
CA LEU A 402 -33.73 -66.87 -14.89
C LEU A 402 -33.16 -67.10 -16.30
N SER A 403 -32.46 -68.21 -16.46
CA SER A 403 -31.95 -68.67 -17.76
C SER A 403 -33.07 -69.15 -18.70
N LYS A 404 -32.86 -69.11 -20.03
CA LYS A 404 -33.91 -69.29 -21.06
C LYS A 404 -34.58 -70.68 -21.09
N GLU A 405 -34.14 -71.63 -20.27
CA GLU A 405 -34.63 -73.02 -20.24
C GLU A 405 -35.73 -73.29 -19.20
N SER A 406 -36.06 -72.32 -18.34
CA SER A 406 -37.09 -72.45 -17.27
C SER A 406 -38.41 -71.71 -17.55
N LYS A 407 -38.70 -71.32 -18.80
CA LYS A 407 -40.00 -70.73 -19.18
C LYS A 407 -41.08 -71.82 -19.24
N VAL A 408 -41.61 -72.21 -18.09
CA VAL A 408 -42.75 -73.13 -17.93
C VAL A 408 -44.07 -72.34 -17.87
N ASP A 409 -45.16 -73.06 -18.14
CA ASP A 409 -46.51 -72.66 -18.57
C ASP A 409 -47.23 -71.52 -17.81
N VAL A 410 -48.19 -70.95 -18.54
CA VAL A 410 -48.97 -69.72 -18.29
C VAL A 410 -49.70 -69.65 -16.93
N GLY A 411 -49.73 -70.72 -16.13
CA GLY A 411 -50.35 -70.76 -14.79
C GLY A 411 -49.43 -70.41 -13.60
N GLU A 412 -48.10 -70.48 -13.76
CA GLU A 412 -47.14 -70.26 -12.65
C GLU A 412 -46.59 -68.82 -12.58
N ARG A 413 -47.08 -67.92 -13.43
CA ARG A 413 -46.62 -66.52 -13.49
C ARG A 413 -46.94 -65.71 -12.24
N GLU A 414 -47.99 -66.08 -11.51
CA GLU A 414 -48.43 -65.34 -10.33
C GLU A 414 -47.44 -65.48 -9.15
N VAL A 415 -46.72 -66.60 -9.07
CA VAL A 415 -45.71 -66.90 -8.03
C VAL A 415 -44.35 -66.25 -8.33
N LEU A 416 -44.10 -65.88 -9.59
CA LEU A 416 -42.84 -65.29 -10.05
C LEU A 416 -42.90 -63.75 -10.19
N HIS A 417 -43.96 -63.10 -9.68
CA HIS A 417 -43.98 -61.65 -9.63
C HIS A 417 -42.89 -61.13 -8.69
N THR A 418 -42.01 -60.29 -9.23
CA THR A 418 -40.87 -59.68 -8.51
C THR A 418 -41.29 -58.85 -7.30
N SER A 419 -42.55 -58.41 -7.24
CA SER A 419 -43.13 -57.65 -6.13
C SER A 419 -43.50 -58.53 -4.92
N SER A 420 -43.81 -59.81 -5.10
CA SER A 420 -44.31 -60.69 -4.01
C SER A 420 -43.31 -61.79 -3.59
N LEU A 421 -42.21 -61.97 -4.33
CA LEU A 421 -41.28 -63.07 -4.13
C LEU A 421 -40.65 -63.13 -2.73
N LEU A 422 -40.33 -61.97 -2.14
CA LEU A 422 -39.70 -61.86 -0.81
C LEU A 422 -40.67 -61.29 0.25
N ALA A 423 -41.97 -61.25 -0.06
CA ALA A 423 -42.98 -60.90 0.93
C ALA A 423 -43.11 -62.04 1.95
N HIS A 424 -43.32 -61.69 3.23
CA HIS A 424 -43.50 -62.62 4.35
C HIS A 424 -42.29 -63.51 4.69
N LEU A 425 -41.05 -63.09 4.37
CA LEU A 425 -39.85 -63.76 4.89
C LEU A 425 -39.76 -63.73 6.42
N THR A 426 -40.22 -62.62 7.01
CA THR A 426 -40.51 -62.48 8.44
C THR A 426 -42.02 -62.55 8.62
N CYS A 427 -42.49 -63.05 9.77
CA CYS A 427 -43.92 -63.19 10.04
C CYS A 427 -44.67 -61.87 9.80
N TYR A 428 -45.71 -61.90 8.98
CA TYR A 428 -46.59 -60.77 8.65
C TYR A 428 -45.88 -59.50 8.09
N ASP A 429 -45.04 -59.66 7.05
CA ASP A 429 -44.45 -58.53 6.31
C ASP A 429 -44.87 -58.53 4.82
N PRO A 430 -46.00 -57.88 4.45
CA PRO A 430 -46.39 -57.73 3.04
C PRO A 430 -45.55 -56.66 2.31
N GLY A 431 -44.79 -55.81 3.02
CA GLY A 431 -43.98 -54.75 2.42
C GLY A 431 -44.74 -53.49 1.98
N ASP A 432 -46.06 -53.42 2.17
CA ASP A 432 -46.90 -52.29 1.73
C ASP A 432 -46.94 -51.11 2.73
N SER A 433 -46.57 -51.37 4.00
CA SER A 433 -46.57 -50.37 5.06
C SER A 433 -45.16 -49.92 5.42
N SER A 434 -44.97 -48.62 5.67
CA SER A 434 -43.68 -48.12 6.17
C SER A 434 -43.47 -48.53 7.64
N PRO A 435 -42.40 -49.24 7.99
CA PRO A 435 -42.16 -49.72 9.36
C PRO A 435 -41.81 -48.63 10.40
N ASP A 436 -41.40 -47.43 9.98
CA ASP A 436 -41.17 -46.30 10.91
C ASP A 436 -42.51 -45.59 11.23
N PRO A 437 -42.94 -45.51 12.50
CA PRO A 437 -44.10 -44.71 12.86
C PRO A 437 -43.96 -43.24 12.45
N SER A 438 -42.73 -42.72 12.43
CA SER A 438 -42.43 -41.32 12.07
C SER A 438 -42.68 -41.05 10.59
N SER A 439 -42.40 -42.00 9.70
CA SER A 439 -42.70 -41.85 8.28
C SER A 439 -44.21 -41.77 8.03
N ILE A 440 -45.02 -42.49 8.81
CA ILE A 440 -46.49 -42.38 8.75
C ILE A 440 -46.95 -40.97 9.12
N TYR A 441 -46.37 -40.36 10.15
CA TYR A 441 -46.67 -38.97 10.52
C TYR A 441 -46.20 -37.96 9.46
N LEU A 442 -45.05 -38.20 8.85
CA LEU A 442 -44.51 -37.36 7.77
C LEU A 442 -45.37 -37.44 6.50
N LEU A 443 -45.82 -38.64 6.14
CA LEU A 443 -46.75 -38.87 5.04
C LEU A 443 -48.10 -38.19 5.30
N LYS A 444 -48.64 -38.33 6.53
CA LYS A 444 -49.87 -37.67 6.96
C LYS A 444 -49.78 -36.14 6.92
N LYS A 445 -48.61 -35.58 7.27
CA LYS A 445 -48.31 -34.15 7.14
C LYS A 445 -48.24 -33.68 5.68
N ALA A 446 -47.82 -34.56 4.78
CA ALA A 446 -47.80 -34.33 3.34
C ALA A 446 -49.16 -34.60 2.64
N GLY A 447 -50.17 -35.07 3.39
CA GLY A 447 -51.52 -35.36 2.90
C GLY A 447 -51.65 -36.70 2.17
N MET A 448 -50.81 -37.69 2.50
CA MET A 448 -50.87 -39.07 2.00
C MET A 448 -50.98 -40.06 3.17
N GLU A 449 -51.87 -41.05 3.07
CA GLU A 449 -52.05 -42.07 4.12
C GLU A 449 -51.10 -43.25 3.92
N GLU A 450 -50.73 -43.56 2.67
CA GLU A 450 -49.85 -44.66 2.28
C GLU A 450 -48.81 -44.20 1.23
N ILE A 451 -47.76 -44.99 1.03
CA ILE A 451 -46.77 -44.75 -0.04
C ILE A 451 -47.45 -45.10 -1.37
N PRO A 452 -47.40 -44.24 -2.41
CA PRO A 452 -48.04 -44.54 -3.69
C PRO A 452 -47.44 -45.81 -4.34
N ASP A 453 -48.30 -46.70 -4.84
CA ASP A 453 -47.90 -47.94 -5.53
C ASP A 453 -46.90 -47.70 -6.68
N SER A 454 -47.01 -46.56 -7.39
CA SER A 454 -46.07 -46.19 -8.45
C SER A 454 -44.64 -45.97 -7.94
N VAL A 455 -44.48 -45.45 -6.72
CA VAL A 455 -43.17 -45.24 -6.07
C VAL A 455 -42.62 -46.57 -5.56
N LEU A 456 -43.49 -47.45 -5.07
CA LEU A 456 -43.12 -48.80 -4.63
C LEU A 456 -42.68 -49.69 -5.81
N GLU A 457 -43.33 -49.57 -6.97
CA GLU A 457 -42.95 -50.30 -8.19
C GLU A 457 -41.64 -49.77 -8.79
N GLU A 458 -41.41 -48.45 -8.73
CA GLU A 458 -40.21 -47.80 -9.24
C GLU A 458 -38.98 -48.03 -8.35
N HIS A 459 -39.12 -47.81 -7.04
CA HIS A 459 -38.00 -47.78 -6.08
C HIS A 459 -37.86 -49.04 -5.22
N GLY A 460 -38.89 -49.86 -5.10
CA GLY A 460 -38.91 -51.10 -4.32
C GLY A 460 -39.76 -51.01 -3.05
N LEU A 461 -39.90 -52.13 -2.35
CA LEU A 461 -40.76 -52.27 -1.18
C LEU A 461 -39.97 -52.08 0.13
N PRO A 462 -40.51 -51.37 1.13
CA PRO A 462 -39.91 -51.17 2.45
C PRO A 462 -40.12 -52.38 3.37
N TYR A 463 -39.42 -53.49 3.13
CA TYR A 463 -39.49 -54.66 4.01
C TYR A 463 -38.84 -54.42 5.39
N ILE A 464 -39.41 -55.05 6.42
CA ILE A 464 -38.88 -55.03 7.80
C ILE A 464 -37.52 -55.72 7.85
N TRP A 465 -37.37 -56.85 7.16
CA TRP A 465 -36.08 -57.57 7.11
C TRP A 465 -34.97 -56.75 6.44
N ALA A 466 -35.30 -55.92 5.46
CA ALA A 466 -34.32 -55.08 4.76
C ALA A 466 -33.81 -53.95 5.66
N GLN A 467 -34.66 -53.46 6.56
CA GLN A 467 -34.32 -52.43 7.54
C GLN A 467 -33.48 -52.98 8.69
N ASN A 468 -33.84 -54.16 9.19
CA ASN A 468 -33.03 -54.89 10.18
C ASN A 468 -31.63 -55.17 9.64
N LEU A 469 -31.51 -55.53 8.35
CA LEU A 469 -30.22 -55.73 7.69
C LEU A 469 -29.40 -54.43 7.55
N ALA A 470 -30.08 -53.28 7.42
CA ALA A 470 -29.46 -51.96 7.37
C ALA A 470 -29.14 -51.37 8.76
N GLY A 471 -29.43 -52.10 9.85
CA GLY A 471 -29.15 -51.69 11.22
C GLY A 471 -30.20 -50.77 11.84
N PHE A 472 -31.39 -50.67 11.23
CA PHE A 472 -32.54 -50.05 11.87
C PHE A 472 -33.25 -51.09 12.74
N ASP A 473 -33.60 -50.70 13.96
CA ASP A 473 -34.44 -51.49 14.86
C ASP A 473 -35.67 -50.63 15.17
N PHE A 474 -36.76 -50.90 14.44
CA PHE A 474 -38.02 -50.20 14.65
C PHE A 474 -38.86 -50.97 15.67
N PRO A 475 -39.51 -50.28 16.62
CA PRO A 475 -40.42 -50.94 17.54
C PRO A 475 -41.55 -51.59 16.73
N GLU A 476 -41.69 -52.91 16.86
CA GLU A 476 -42.74 -53.69 16.20
C GLU A 476 -44.09 -53.05 16.54
N ALA A 477 -44.86 -52.68 15.51
CA ALA A 477 -46.19 -52.14 15.69
C ALA A 477 -47.08 -53.26 16.24
N LEU A 478 -47.16 -53.37 17.55
CA LEU A 478 -48.19 -54.15 18.23
C LEU A 478 -49.54 -53.53 17.86
N SER A 479 -50.13 -54.00 16.78
CA SER A 479 -51.55 -53.86 16.55
C SER A 479 -52.26 -54.55 17.73
N ASP A 480 -53.16 -53.81 18.37
CA ASP A 480 -53.89 -54.15 19.61
C ASP A 480 -54.72 -55.46 19.57
N GLU A 481 -54.58 -56.31 18.54
CA GLU A 481 -55.13 -57.66 18.50
C GLU A 481 -54.20 -58.71 19.16
N HIS A 482 -52.93 -58.39 19.43
CA HIS A 482 -51.94 -59.34 19.93
C HIS A 482 -51.97 -59.62 21.45
N ARG A 483 -52.99 -59.14 22.18
CA ARG A 483 -53.13 -59.49 23.61
C ARG A 483 -53.84 -60.83 23.87
N SER A 484 -54.22 -61.57 22.82
CA SER A 484 -55.01 -62.80 22.97
C SER A 484 -54.47 -64.01 22.20
N THR A 485 -53.16 -64.16 22.00
CA THR A 485 -52.54 -65.47 21.69
C THR A 485 -51.06 -65.45 22.04
N GLN A 486 -50.76 -65.55 23.35
CA GLN A 486 -49.51 -66.18 23.78
C GLN A 486 -49.66 -67.69 23.50
N VAL A 487 -49.13 -68.15 22.36
CA VAL A 487 -48.88 -69.58 22.11
C VAL A 487 -47.55 -69.72 21.35
N ASP A 488 -46.56 -70.21 22.10
CA ASP A 488 -45.39 -71.01 21.69
C ASP A 488 -44.36 -70.43 20.69
N GLU A 489 -43.32 -69.81 21.27
CA GLU A 489 -42.00 -69.49 20.65
C GLU A 489 -41.15 -70.72 20.23
N ASN A 490 -41.72 -71.90 19.93
CA ASN A 490 -40.91 -73.11 19.69
C ASN A 490 -41.36 -74.02 18.53
N VAL A 491 -42.02 -73.49 17.49
CA VAL A 491 -42.37 -74.31 16.31
C VAL A 491 -42.18 -73.54 15.00
N CYS A 492 -40.94 -73.23 14.61
CA CYS A 492 -40.63 -72.92 13.20
C CYS A 492 -39.19 -73.26 12.77
N ILE A 493 -38.50 -74.13 13.51
CA ILE A 493 -37.26 -74.79 13.04
C ILE A 493 -37.49 -76.30 13.00
N SER A 494 -38.36 -76.75 12.10
CA SER A 494 -38.33 -78.12 11.58
C SER A 494 -39.28 -78.27 10.40
N LYS A 495 -38.75 -78.10 9.18
CA LYS A 495 -39.11 -78.81 7.93
C LYS A 495 -38.72 -77.97 6.73
N VAL A 496 -37.45 -78.06 6.31
CA VAL A 496 -37.08 -78.38 4.92
C VAL A 496 -35.73 -79.09 5.01
N ARG A 497 -35.74 -80.38 4.69
CA ARG A 497 -34.56 -81.17 4.36
C ARG A 497 -34.84 -81.81 3.02
#